data_AF-A0A7C6N460-F1
#
_entry.id   AF-A0A7C6N460-F1
#
_cell.length_a   1.000
_cell.length_b   1.000
_cell.length_c   1.000
_cell.angle_alpha   90.00
_cell.angle_beta   90.00
_cell.angle_gamma   90.00
#
_symmetry.space_group_name_H-M   'P 1'
#
loop_
_entity.id
_entity.type
_entity.pdbx_description
1 polymer ?
#
loop_
_entity_poly.entity_id
_entity_poly.type
_entity_poly.pdbx_seq_one_letter_code
_entity_poly.pdbx_strand_id
1 'polypeptide(L)'
;MELKVIAKQLGYLEINYEDLKNEIINELGKYQGLVVTFNDLPKAKQTRAMLNKVLKAIRNRRNELKNEFLKPYEVIENQIQELTDMIEEVVTSIDNQIKSFELKVREEKLKEIEKIWIDMNYQKVPFEKVLRPEYLNKTFTIDRIISEFKDFINKTEQDLKAIDNLIDDVEKAMALKKKYLSTLDFSESLESYYEEKQAEKVLKEEEQSKNDSTVLRIEVIGTKKQLKLLMDFLEKHQYLYKRI
;
A
#
# COMPACT_ATOMS: atom_id res chain seq x y z
N MET A 1 14.64 39.06 5.15
CA MET A 1 14.36 39.62 6.50
C MET A 1 15.27 38.89 7.46
N GLU A 2 15.75 39.57 8.51
CA GLU A 2 16.69 38.97 9.47
C GLU A 2 16.34 39.44 10.88
N LEU A 3 16.35 38.52 11.84
CA LEU A 3 16.16 38.81 13.26
C LEU A 3 17.39 39.56 13.79
N LYS A 4 17.20 40.79 14.27
CA LYS A 4 18.28 41.63 14.81
C LYS A 4 18.11 41.83 16.32
N VAL A 5 19.19 41.63 17.06
CA VAL A 5 19.24 41.93 18.50
C VAL A 5 19.49 43.41 18.68
N ILE A 6 18.48 44.13 19.19
CA ILE A 6 18.52 45.60 19.35
C ILE A 6 19.23 46.00 20.66
N ALA A 7 19.08 45.21 21.72
CA ALA A 7 19.75 45.41 22.99
C ALA A 7 19.93 44.07 23.71
N LYS A 8 21.03 43.91 24.46
CA LYS A 8 21.31 42.72 25.28
C LYS A 8 22.00 43.14 26.57
N GLN A 9 21.44 42.75 27.70
CA GLN A 9 22.09 42.84 29.01
C GLN A 9 22.22 41.44 29.61
N LEU A 10 23.43 41.08 30.02
CA LEU A 10 23.68 39.83 30.73
C LEU A 10 23.31 40.03 32.20
N GLY A 11 22.41 39.21 32.72
CA GLY A 11 22.01 39.29 34.12
C GLY A 11 23.12 38.79 35.05
N TYR A 12 23.32 39.48 36.18
CA TYR A 12 24.23 39.10 37.27
C TYR A 12 23.42 38.76 38.53
N LEU A 13 23.77 37.66 39.19
CA LEU A 13 23.17 37.23 40.45
C LEU A 13 24.26 36.99 41.49
N GLU A 14 24.02 37.53 42.68
CA GLU A 14 24.79 37.23 43.86
C GLU A 14 23.82 36.87 44.99
N ILE A 15 24.17 35.84 45.76
CA ILE A 15 23.43 35.44 46.96
C ILE A 15 24.38 35.54 48.14
N ASN A 16 23.83 35.62 49.36
CA ASN A 16 24.59 35.57 50.61
C ASN A 16 25.13 34.16 50.91
N TYR A 17 25.85 33.58 49.96
CA TYR A 17 26.28 32.18 49.99
C TYR A 17 27.11 31.86 51.23
N GLU A 18 28.14 32.67 51.51
CA GLU A 18 29.04 32.43 52.63
C GLU A 18 28.33 32.51 53.98
N ASP A 19 27.47 33.52 54.17
CA ASP A 19 26.69 33.69 55.39
C ASP A 19 25.72 32.51 55.61
N LEU A 20 24.95 32.16 54.57
CA LEU A 20 23.99 31.05 54.63
C LEU A 20 24.68 29.70 54.84
N LYS A 21 25.84 29.49 54.20
CA LYS A 21 26.65 28.29 54.37
C LYS A 21 27.14 28.14 55.80
N ASN A 22 27.64 29.23 56.41
CA ASN A 22 28.09 29.23 57.79
C ASN A 22 26.94 28.98 58.77
N GLU A 23 25.77 29.57 58.55
CA GLU A 23 24.56 29.32 59.35
C GLU A 23 24.14 27.84 59.28
N ILE A 24 24.10 27.26 58.06
CA ILE A 24 23.76 25.85 57.86
C ILE A 24 24.79 24.93 58.53
N ILE A 25 26.09 25.20 58.41
CA ILE A 25 27.14 24.41 59.06
C ILE A 25 26.96 24.42 60.59
N ASN A 26 26.72 25.60 61.17
CA ASN A 26 26.51 25.74 62.61
C ASN A 26 25.25 25.02 63.10
N GLU A 27 24.14 25.12 62.36
CA GLU A 27 22.91 24.40 62.69
C GLU A 27 23.08 22.87 62.54
N LEU A 28 23.76 22.41 61.49
CA LEU A 28 23.99 20.97 61.26
C LEU A 28 25.00 20.36 62.25
N GLY A 29 25.98 21.12 62.71
CA GLY A 29 26.97 20.71 63.71
C GLY A 29 26.33 20.25 65.02
N LYS A 30 25.14 20.78 65.37
CA LYS A 30 24.36 20.37 66.56
C LYS A 30 23.84 18.93 66.47
N TYR A 31 23.92 18.30 65.30
CA TYR A 31 23.36 16.96 65.03
C TYR A 31 24.43 15.94 64.63
N GLN A 32 25.71 16.33 64.57
CA GLN A 32 26.82 15.43 64.30
C GLN A 32 27.00 14.44 65.47
N GLY A 33 26.83 13.13 65.20
CA GLY A 33 26.95 12.08 66.22
C GLY A 33 25.67 11.78 67.01
N LEU A 34 24.51 12.33 66.63
CA LEU A 34 23.25 12.10 67.35
C LEU A 34 22.74 10.65 67.15
N VAL A 35 22.77 9.83 68.22
CA VAL A 35 22.15 8.50 68.26
C VAL A 35 20.74 8.66 68.85
N VAL A 36 19.71 8.46 68.03
CA VAL A 36 18.30 8.63 68.46
C VAL A 36 17.89 7.47 69.36
N THR A 37 17.58 7.75 70.62
CA THR A 37 16.96 6.78 71.56
C THR A 37 15.42 6.89 71.54
N PHE A 38 14.71 5.94 72.18
CA PHE A 38 13.24 5.91 72.18
C PHE A 38 12.60 7.21 72.74
N ASN A 39 13.25 7.84 73.73
CA ASN A 39 12.78 9.08 74.33
C ASN A 39 13.08 10.33 73.48
N ASP A 40 14.05 10.26 72.56
CA ASP A 40 14.45 11.39 71.69
C ASP A 40 13.67 11.45 70.37
N LEU A 41 12.90 10.40 70.06
CA LEU A 41 12.17 10.26 68.80
C LEU A 41 11.25 11.46 68.46
N PRO A 42 10.50 12.06 69.41
CA PRO A 42 9.67 13.23 69.10
C PRO A 42 10.50 14.45 68.66
N LYS A 43 11.61 14.73 69.37
CA LYS A 43 12.51 15.85 69.06
C LYS A 43 13.23 15.63 67.73
N ALA A 44 13.69 14.41 67.47
CA ALA A 44 14.33 14.05 66.19
C ALA A 44 13.37 14.25 64.99
N LYS A 45 12.09 13.90 65.13
CA LYS A 45 11.07 14.15 64.10
C LYS A 45 10.85 15.65 63.85
N GLN A 46 10.81 16.46 64.90
CA GLN A 46 10.65 17.91 64.81
C GLN A 46 11.85 18.56 64.10
N THR A 47 13.08 18.18 64.47
CA THR A 47 14.30 18.62 63.81
C THR A 47 14.32 18.28 62.33
N ARG A 48 14.01 17.02 61.97
CA ARG A 48 13.93 16.60 60.57
C ARG A 48 12.92 17.44 59.78
N ALA A 49 11.77 17.75 60.37
CA ALA A 49 10.77 18.59 59.74
C ALA A 49 11.27 20.02 59.52
N MET A 50 12.00 20.59 60.48
CA MET A 50 12.63 21.91 60.35
C MET A 50 13.68 21.94 59.23
N LEU A 51 14.61 20.97 59.19
CA LEU A 51 15.62 20.87 58.14
C LEU A 51 14.98 20.72 56.75
N ASN A 52 13.93 19.91 56.63
CA ASN A 52 13.17 19.77 55.39
C ASN A 52 12.49 21.07 54.97
N LYS A 53 12.01 21.90 55.92
CA LYS A 53 11.47 23.24 55.60
C LYS A 53 12.55 24.17 55.06
N VAL A 54 13.73 24.21 55.69
CA VAL A 54 14.87 25.02 55.22
C VAL A 54 15.30 24.58 53.81
N LEU A 55 15.44 23.27 53.59
CA LEU A 55 15.75 22.71 52.27
C LEU A 55 14.72 23.11 51.21
N LYS A 56 13.43 23.06 51.56
CA LYS A 56 12.34 23.48 50.67
C LYS A 56 12.44 24.98 50.35
N ALA A 57 12.71 25.83 51.33
CA ALA A 57 12.85 27.27 51.14
C ALA A 57 13.98 27.61 50.16
N ILE A 58 15.17 27.01 50.31
CA ILE A 58 16.31 27.21 49.40
C ILE A 58 15.95 26.77 47.97
N ARG A 59 15.32 25.59 47.82
CA ARG A 59 14.90 25.08 46.51
C ARG A 59 13.85 25.97 45.85
N ASN A 60 12.89 26.46 46.62
CA ASN A 60 11.86 27.38 46.14
C ASN A 60 12.51 28.68 45.67
N ARG A 61 13.39 29.29 46.47
CA ARG A 61 14.06 30.54 46.09
C ARG A 61 14.92 30.39 44.84
N ARG A 62 15.62 29.26 44.70
CA ARG A 62 16.34 28.91 43.46
C ARG A 62 15.39 28.89 42.25
N ASN A 63 14.23 28.26 42.38
CA ASN A 63 13.26 28.18 41.29
C ASN A 63 12.66 29.55 40.96
N GLU A 64 12.36 30.38 41.95
CA GLU A 64 11.91 31.77 41.76
C GLU A 64 12.94 32.59 40.98
N LEU A 65 14.22 32.56 41.39
CA LEU A 65 15.31 33.27 40.71
C LEU A 65 15.46 32.80 39.26
N LYS A 66 15.38 31.48 39.01
CA LYS A 66 15.41 30.92 37.66
C LYS A 66 14.27 31.49 36.81
N ASN A 67 13.05 31.49 37.33
CA ASN A 67 11.89 31.99 36.59
C ASN A 67 12.01 33.49 36.33
N GLU A 68 12.44 34.29 37.32
CA GLU A 68 12.69 35.73 37.15
C GLU A 68 13.71 36.01 36.04
N PHE A 69 14.81 35.24 35.99
CA PHE A 69 15.85 35.39 34.98
C PHE A 69 15.45 34.92 33.58
N LEU A 70 14.53 33.96 33.50
CA LEU A 70 14.02 33.45 32.23
C LEU A 70 12.87 34.28 31.66
N LYS A 71 12.15 35.07 32.46
CA LYS A 71 11.06 35.95 31.97
C LYS A 71 11.43 36.78 30.74
N PRO A 72 12.58 37.49 30.68
CA PRO A 72 12.95 38.25 29.48
C PRO A 72 13.19 37.36 28.26
N TYR A 73 13.70 36.14 28.47
CA TYR A 73 13.88 35.16 27.41
C TYR A 73 12.53 34.61 26.91
N GLU A 74 11.61 34.26 27.82
CA GLU A 74 10.27 33.78 27.47
C GLU A 74 9.50 34.83 26.63
N VAL A 75 9.68 36.14 26.91
CA VAL A 75 9.11 37.21 26.08
C VAL A 75 9.66 37.15 24.65
N ILE A 76 10.98 37.03 24.49
CA ILE A 76 11.63 36.93 23.17
C ILE A 76 11.22 35.64 22.46
N GLU A 77 11.15 34.53 23.18
CA GLU A 77 10.71 33.24 22.66
C GLU A 77 9.29 33.34 22.10
N ASN A 78 8.35 33.92 22.86
CA ASN A 78 6.98 34.13 22.40
C ASN A 78 6.91 35.07 21.18
N GLN A 79 7.70 36.15 21.16
CA GLN A 79 7.77 37.05 20.00
C GLN A 79 8.31 36.36 18.76
N ILE A 80 9.35 35.54 18.90
CA ILE A 80 9.89 34.73 17.80
C ILE A 80 8.84 33.75 17.32
N GLN A 81 8.15 33.06 18.25
CA GLN A 81 7.10 32.10 17.91
C GLN A 81 5.96 32.75 17.13
N GLU A 82 5.48 33.92 17.57
CA GLU A 82 4.44 34.68 16.86
C GLU A 82 4.88 35.01 15.43
N LEU A 83 6.13 35.48 15.25
CA LEU A 83 6.67 35.79 13.93
C LEU A 83 6.81 34.55 13.04
N THR A 84 7.23 33.42 13.60
CA THR A 84 7.35 32.17 12.85
C THR A 84 5.98 31.61 12.47
N ASP A 85 5.01 31.65 13.37
CA ASP A 85 3.64 31.17 13.15
C ASP A 85 2.97 31.94 12.00
N MET A 86 3.13 33.27 11.98
CA MET A 86 2.62 34.11 10.87
C MET A 86 3.19 33.70 9.52
N ILE A 87 4.48 33.34 9.46
CA ILE A 87 5.12 32.90 8.22
C ILE A 87 4.63 31.50 7.84
N GLU A 88 4.59 30.58 8.79
CA GLU A 88 4.14 29.20 8.57
C GLU A 88 2.70 29.12 8.09
N GLU A 89 1.80 29.98 8.60
CA GLU A 89 0.42 30.08 8.13
C GLU A 89 0.36 30.41 6.64
N VAL A 90 1.11 31.44 6.21
CA VAL A 90 1.14 31.86 4.80
C VAL A 90 1.79 30.81 3.92
N VAL A 91 2.90 30.19 4.36
CA VAL A 91 3.57 29.10 3.64
C VAL A 91 2.62 27.93 3.43
N THR A 92 1.93 27.51 4.49
CA THR A 92 0.96 26.40 4.44
C THR A 92 -0.20 26.70 3.49
N SER A 93 -0.70 27.95 3.52
CA SER A 93 -1.74 28.41 2.60
C SER A 93 -1.28 28.35 1.13
N ILE A 94 -0.06 28.84 0.84
CA ILE A 94 0.52 28.80 -0.51
C ILE A 94 0.72 27.36 -0.98
N ASP A 95 1.28 26.49 -0.15
CA ASP A 95 1.50 25.08 -0.48
C ASP A 95 0.19 24.35 -0.81
N ASN A 96 -0.87 24.61 -0.04
CA ASN A 96 -2.18 24.06 -0.31
C ASN A 96 -2.77 24.58 -1.62
N GLN A 97 -2.60 25.88 -1.91
CA GLN A 97 -3.02 26.46 -3.19
C GLN A 97 -2.26 25.83 -4.37
N ILE A 98 -0.94 25.66 -4.26
CA ILE A 98 -0.11 24.99 -5.28
C ILE A 98 -0.61 23.57 -5.52
N LYS A 99 -0.78 22.76 -4.46
CA LYS A 99 -1.30 21.39 -4.58
C LYS A 99 -2.67 21.36 -5.25
N SER A 100 -3.57 22.25 -4.85
CA SER A 100 -4.92 22.33 -5.45
C SER A 100 -4.88 22.68 -6.94
N PHE A 101 -3.96 23.57 -7.33
CA PHE A 101 -3.79 23.97 -8.72
C PHE A 101 -3.17 22.84 -9.55
N GLU A 102 -2.14 22.17 -9.03
CA GLU A 102 -1.52 21.02 -9.70
C GLU A 102 -2.50 19.87 -9.90
N LEU A 103 -3.37 19.61 -8.92
CA LEU A 103 -4.46 18.65 -9.05
C LEU A 103 -5.44 19.05 -10.16
N LYS A 104 -5.88 20.31 -10.19
CA LYS A 104 -6.76 20.81 -11.27
C LYS A 104 -6.12 20.67 -12.65
N VAL A 105 -4.86 21.05 -12.82
CA VAL A 105 -4.13 20.88 -14.08
C VAL A 105 -4.05 19.41 -14.48
N ARG A 106 -3.84 18.50 -13.51
CA ARG A 106 -3.81 17.06 -13.75
C ARG A 106 -5.18 16.53 -14.19
N GLU A 107 -6.25 16.99 -13.56
CA GLU A 107 -7.64 16.63 -13.91
C GLU A 107 -8.06 17.19 -15.27
N GLU A 108 -7.70 18.43 -15.58
CA GLU A 108 -7.95 19.05 -16.88
C GLU A 108 -7.22 18.29 -17.99
N LYS A 109 -5.95 17.94 -17.76
CA LYS A 109 -5.19 17.11 -18.68
C LYS A 109 -5.80 15.72 -18.87
N LEU A 110 -6.29 15.10 -17.79
CA LEU A 110 -7.00 13.82 -17.89
C LEU A 110 -8.24 13.95 -18.79
N LYS A 111 -9.06 14.98 -18.59
CA LYS A 111 -10.24 15.26 -19.43
C LYS A 111 -9.86 15.51 -20.89
N GLU A 112 -8.76 16.23 -21.13
CA GLU A 112 -8.24 16.46 -22.47
C GLU A 112 -7.81 15.14 -23.15
N ILE A 113 -7.08 14.29 -22.44
CA ILE A 113 -6.65 12.98 -22.94
C ILE A 113 -7.87 12.08 -23.22
N GLU A 114 -8.84 12.05 -22.32
CA GLU A 114 -10.09 11.31 -22.49
C GLU A 114 -10.86 11.80 -23.73
N LYS A 115 -10.99 13.12 -23.89
CA LYS A 115 -11.61 13.71 -25.08
C LYS A 115 -10.89 13.32 -26.35
N ILE A 116 -9.55 13.36 -26.37
CA ILE A 116 -8.75 12.92 -27.52
C ILE A 116 -9.06 11.47 -27.87
N TRP A 117 -9.14 10.58 -26.88
CA TRP A 117 -9.48 9.18 -27.11
C TRP A 117 -10.90 9.00 -27.68
N ILE A 118 -11.87 9.74 -27.15
CA ILE A 118 -13.24 9.75 -27.65
C ILE A 118 -13.29 10.26 -29.10
N ASP A 119 -12.55 11.34 -29.41
CA ASP A 119 -12.49 11.94 -30.74
C ASP A 119 -11.82 11.00 -31.77
N MET A 120 -10.97 10.07 -31.34
CA MET A 120 -10.44 8.99 -32.19
C MET A 120 -11.49 7.94 -32.55
N ASN A 121 -12.65 7.92 -31.87
CA ASN A 121 -13.80 7.06 -32.14
C ASN A 121 -13.47 5.55 -32.17
N TYR A 122 -12.54 5.11 -31.31
CA TYR A 122 -12.13 3.71 -31.21
C TYR A 122 -12.88 2.98 -30.08
N GLN A 123 -13.98 2.31 -30.41
CA GLN A 123 -14.90 1.74 -29.41
C GLN A 123 -14.54 0.33 -28.92
N LYS A 124 -13.54 -0.32 -29.53
CA LYS A 124 -13.16 -1.71 -29.19
C LYS A 124 -12.45 -1.83 -27.84
N VAL A 125 -11.84 -0.73 -27.37
CA VAL A 125 -11.10 -0.68 -26.10
C VAL A 125 -11.53 0.56 -25.31
N PRO A 126 -11.93 0.41 -24.04
CA PRO A 126 -12.35 1.53 -23.22
C PRO A 126 -11.14 2.37 -22.76
N PHE A 127 -11.39 3.66 -22.45
CA PHE A 127 -10.35 4.64 -22.13
C PHE A 127 -9.47 4.21 -20.95
N GLU A 128 -10.08 3.60 -19.94
CA GLU A 128 -9.42 3.21 -18.69
C GLU A 128 -8.30 2.20 -18.92
N LYS A 129 -8.36 1.41 -20.00
CA LYS A 129 -7.32 0.43 -20.35
C LYS A 129 -6.13 1.03 -21.08
N VAL A 130 -6.30 2.19 -21.72
CA VAL A 130 -5.23 2.85 -22.49
C VAL A 130 -4.60 4.01 -21.73
N LEU A 131 -5.27 4.51 -20.70
CA LEU A 131 -4.75 5.55 -19.82
C LEU A 131 -3.56 5.02 -19.02
N ARG A 132 -2.44 5.75 -19.10
CA ARG A 132 -1.23 5.48 -18.32
C ARG A 132 -0.94 6.62 -17.33
N PRO A 133 -0.49 6.33 -16.09
CA PRO A 133 -0.18 7.37 -15.10
C PRO A 133 0.82 8.41 -15.59
N GLU A 134 1.76 8.01 -16.45
CA GLU A 134 2.82 8.84 -17.02
C GLU A 134 2.28 9.93 -17.95
N TYR A 135 1.11 9.71 -18.57
CA TYR A 135 0.47 10.71 -19.43
C TYR A 135 0.10 11.97 -18.64
N LEU A 136 -0.16 11.83 -17.35
CA LEU A 136 -0.50 12.94 -16.47
C LEU A 136 0.74 13.71 -15.98
N ASN A 137 1.95 13.28 -16.32
CA ASN A 137 3.18 14.00 -15.99
C ASN A 137 3.30 15.29 -16.81
N LYS A 138 3.77 16.37 -16.20
CA LYS A 138 3.94 17.69 -16.87
C LYS A 138 4.83 17.61 -18.12
N THR A 139 5.82 16.72 -18.12
CA THR A 139 6.79 16.55 -19.22
C THR A 139 6.24 15.74 -20.41
N PHE A 140 5.13 15.01 -20.23
CA PHE A 140 4.57 14.16 -21.27
C PHE A 140 3.61 14.97 -22.13
N THR A 141 3.97 15.24 -23.38
CA THR A 141 3.18 16.14 -24.24
C THR A 141 1.93 15.47 -24.80
N ILE A 142 0.89 16.26 -25.09
CA ILE A 142 -0.34 15.78 -25.73
C ILE A 142 -0.06 15.12 -27.09
N ASP A 143 0.84 15.70 -27.90
CA ASP A 143 1.22 15.14 -29.20
C ASP A 143 1.80 13.72 -29.09
N ARG A 144 2.62 13.48 -28.05
CA ARG A 144 3.18 12.15 -27.80
C ARG A 144 2.07 11.16 -27.41
N ILE A 145 1.11 11.57 -26.59
CA ILE A 145 -0.03 10.75 -26.21
C ILE A 145 -0.86 10.38 -27.45
N ILE A 146 -1.10 11.35 -28.34
CA ILE A 146 -1.81 11.12 -29.61
C ILE A 146 -1.06 10.09 -30.46
N SER A 147 0.26 10.20 -30.58
CA SER A 147 1.07 9.21 -31.30
C SER A 147 0.94 7.82 -30.69
N GLU A 148 1.09 7.71 -29.37
CA GLU A 148 1.04 6.42 -28.67
C GLU A 148 -0.36 5.78 -28.74
N PHE A 149 -1.44 6.58 -28.76
CA PHE A 149 -2.78 6.08 -29.04
C PHE A 149 -2.95 5.56 -30.46
N LYS A 150 -2.41 6.25 -31.47
CA LYS A 150 -2.45 5.77 -32.85
C LYS A 150 -1.68 4.46 -33.00
N ASP A 151 -0.50 4.38 -32.41
CA ASP A 151 0.33 3.17 -32.43
C ASP A 151 -0.39 2.00 -31.74
N PHE A 152 -1.04 2.27 -30.60
CA PHE A 152 -1.86 1.30 -29.90
C PHE A 152 -3.01 0.79 -30.78
N ILE A 153 -3.82 1.68 -31.36
CA ILE A 153 -4.95 1.31 -32.23
C ILE A 153 -4.46 0.48 -33.42
N ASN A 154 -3.38 0.91 -34.08
CA ASN A 154 -2.80 0.20 -35.21
C ASN A 154 -2.37 -1.21 -34.82
N LYS A 155 -1.69 -1.37 -33.68
CA LYS A 155 -1.28 -2.68 -33.17
C LYS A 155 -2.50 -3.55 -32.85
N THR A 156 -3.51 -3.02 -32.16
CA THR A 156 -4.72 -3.78 -31.84
C THR A 156 -5.46 -4.25 -33.09
N GLU A 157 -5.57 -3.41 -34.11
CA GLU A 157 -6.19 -3.83 -35.39
C GLU A 157 -5.35 -4.89 -36.13
N GLN A 158 -4.03 -4.82 -36.05
CA GLN A 158 -3.14 -5.84 -36.62
C GLN A 158 -3.33 -7.19 -35.91
N ASP A 159 -3.34 -7.19 -34.58
CA ASP A 159 -3.56 -8.40 -33.78
C ASP A 159 -4.94 -9.00 -34.05
N LEU A 160 -6.00 -8.19 -34.11
CA LEU A 160 -7.35 -8.65 -34.44
C LEU A 160 -7.44 -9.28 -35.85
N LYS A 161 -6.77 -8.68 -36.84
CA LYS A 161 -6.68 -9.24 -38.19
C LYS A 161 -5.86 -10.53 -38.21
N ALA A 162 -4.81 -10.63 -37.41
CA ALA A 162 -4.04 -11.86 -37.28
C ALA A 162 -4.91 -13.01 -36.72
N ILE A 163 -5.79 -12.72 -35.75
CA ILE A 163 -6.77 -13.71 -35.24
C ILE A 163 -7.70 -14.17 -36.35
N ASP A 164 -8.25 -13.23 -37.14
CA ASP A 164 -9.13 -13.57 -38.27
C ASP A 164 -8.45 -14.48 -39.31
N ASN A 165 -7.16 -14.25 -39.56
CA ASN A 165 -6.42 -15.05 -40.54
C ASN A 165 -5.96 -16.42 -39.99
N LEU A 166 -5.86 -16.57 -38.67
CA LEU A 166 -5.35 -17.79 -38.03
C LEU A 166 -6.45 -18.82 -37.78
N ILE A 167 -7.69 -18.38 -37.59
CA ILE A 167 -8.80 -19.22 -37.17
C ILE A 167 -9.94 -19.12 -38.19
N ASP A 168 -10.13 -20.20 -38.96
CA ASP A 168 -11.21 -20.30 -39.96
C ASP A 168 -12.61 -20.37 -39.32
N ASP A 169 -12.69 -20.87 -38.07
CA ASP A 169 -13.94 -20.97 -37.31
C ASP A 169 -14.32 -19.60 -36.70
N VAL A 170 -15.42 -19.03 -37.20
CA VAL A 170 -15.91 -17.69 -36.83
C VAL A 170 -16.23 -17.56 -35.35
N GLU A 171 -16.82 -18.59 -34.73
CA GLU A 171 -17.20 -18.54 -33.31
C GLU A 171 -15.96 -18.55 -32.41
N LYS A 172 -15.00 -19.43 -32.75
CA LYS A 172 -13.72 -19.52 -32.04
C LYS A 172 -12.88 -18.26 -32.21
N ALA A 173 -12.85 -17.68 -33.42
CA ALA A 173 -12.17 -16.42 -33.69
C ALA A 173 -12.79 -15.26 -32.87
N MET A 174 -14.12 -15.18 -32.80
CA MET A 174 -14.81 -14.15 -32.02
C MET A 174 -14.54 -14.30 -30.51
N ALA A 175 -14.57 -15.53 -29.98
CA ALA A 175 -14.24 -15.81 -28.59
C ALA A 175 -12.81 -15.37 -28.24
N LEU A 176 -11.84 -15.69 -29.11
CA LEU A 176 -10.46 -15.30 -28.93
C LEU A 176 -10.27 -13.78 -29.00
N LYS A 177 -10.90 -13.10 -29.94
CA LYS A 177 -10.87 -11.63 -30.02
C LYS A 177 -11.41 -10.97 -28.76
N LYS A 178 -12.49 -11.50 -28.19
CA LYS A 178 -13.06 -10.99 -26.93
C LYS A 178 -12.08 -11.16 -25.77
N LYS A 179 -11.41 -12.32 -25.70
CA LYS A 179 -10.35 -12.57 -24.70
C LYS A 179 -9.19 -11.61 -24.88
N TYR A 180 -8.71 -11.43 -26.10
CA TYR A 180 -7.66 -10.47 -26.43
C TYR A 180 -8.04 -9.02 -26.07
N LEU A 181 -9.24 -8.54 -26.41
CA LEU A 181 -9.66 -7.18 -26.03
C LEU A 181 -9.85 -7.03 -24.50
N SER A 182 -10.02 -8.14 -23.79
CA SER A 182 -10.08 -8.16 -22.33
C SER A 182 -8.70 -8.04 -21.67
N THR A 183 -7.67 -8.69 -22.20
CA THR A 183 -6.31 -8.68 -21.63
C THR A 183 -5.38 -7.67 -22.27
N LEU A 184 -5.65 -7.31 -23.54
CA LEU A 184 -4.77 -6.61 -24.47
C LEU A 184 -3.41 -7.31 -24.66
N ASP A 185 -3.35 -8.61 -24.35
CA ASP A 185 -2.19 -9.47 -24.52
C ASP A 185 -2.49 -10.53 -25.58
N PHE A 186 -1.85 -10.37 -26.74
CA PHE A 186 -2.02 -11.26 -27.88
C PHE A 186 -1.40 -12.65 -27.63
N SER A 187 -0.26 -12.70 -26.94
CA SER A 187 0.46 -13.94 -26.65
C SER A 187 -0.32 -14.82 -25.70
N GLU A 188 -0.79 -14.26 -24.58
CA GLU A 188 -1.61 -14.96 -23.59
C GLU A 188 -2.91 -15.50 -24.22
N SER A 189 -3.53 -14.67 -25.08
CA SER A 189 -4.75 -15.05 -25.78
C SER A 189 -4.53 -16.27 -26.67
N LEU A 190 -3.46 -16.27 -27.47
CA LEU A 190 -3.12 -17.40 -28.35
C LEU A 190 -2.78 -18.67 -27.59
N GLU A 191 -2.00 -18.56 -26.51
CA GLU A 191 -1.62 -19.70 -25.67
C GLU A 191 -2.87 -20.41 -25.15
N SER A 192 -3.79 -19.65 -24.56
CA SER A 192 -5.07 -20.17 -24.09
C SER A 192 -5.89 -20.86 -25.19
N TYR A 193 -5.91 -20.30 -26.40
CA TYR A 193 -6.61 -20.91 -27.52
C TYR A 193 -5.99 -22.26 -27.92
N TYR A 194 -4.66 -22.35 -27.95
CA TYR A 194 -3.97 -23.60 -28.28
C TYR A 194 -4.17 -24.66 -27.21
N GLU A 195 -4.20 -24.29 -25.93
CA GLU A 195 -4.51 -25.20 -24.82
C GLU A 195 -5.92 -25.77 -24.96
N GLU A 196 -6.93 -24.92 -25.17
CA GLU A 196 -8.32 -25.34 -25.37
C GLU A 196 -8.46 -26.27 -26.59
N LYS A 197 -7.77 -25.95 -27.69
CA LYS A 197 -7.75 -26.78 -28.90
C LYS A 197 -7.08 -28.14 -28.68
N GLN A 198 -6.03 -28.21 -27.87
CA GLN A 198 -5.38 -29.47 -27.52
C GLN A 198 -6.28 -30.31 -26.62
N ALA A 199 -6.91 -29.70 -25.61
CA ALA A 199 -7.86 -30.38 -24.73
C ALA A 199 -9.04 -30.96 -25.53
N GLU A 200 -9.60 -30.20 -26.48
CA GLU A 200 -10.69 -30.66 -27.35
C GLU A 200 -10.27 -31.87 -28.22
N LYS A 201 -9.02 -31.91 -28.70
CA LYS A 201 -8.49 -33.06 -29.44
C LYS A 201 -8.38 -34.30 -28.56
N VAL A 202 -7.79 -34.17 -27.38
CA VAL A 202 -7.63 -35.28 -26.42
C VAL A 202 -9.00 -35.86 -26.05
N LEU A 203 -9.98 -35.01 -25.74
CA LEU A 203 -11.34 -35.44 -25.43
C LEU A 203 -12.00 -36.20 -26.60
N LYS A 204 -11.84 -35.72 -27.85
CA LYS A 204 -12.37 -36.40 -29.03
C LYS A 204 -11.69 -37.76 -29.28
N GLU A 205 -10.39 -37.86 -29.05
CA GLU A 205 -9.65 -39.13 -29.16
C GLU A 205 -10.05 -40.14 -28.06
N GLU A 206 -10.32 -39.66 -26.84
CA GLU A 206 -10.85 -40.47 -25.74
C GLU A 206 -12.30 -40.94 -25.99
N GLU A 207 -13.14 -40.10 -26.61
CA GLU A 207 -14.50 -40.48 -27.00
C GLU A 207 -14.51 -41.48 -28.17
N GLN A 208 -13.63 -41.31 -29.15
CA GLN A 208 -13.49 -42.26 -30.26
C GLN A 208 -12.95 -43.63 -29.79
N SER A 209 -11.95 -43.64 -28.90
CA SER A 209 -11.42 -44.89 -28.32
C SER A 209 -12.41 -45.63 -27.41
N LYS A 210 -13.39 -44.93 -26.81
CA LYS A 210 -14.50 -45.57 -26.08
C LYS A 210 -15.56 -46.20 -26.98
N ASN A 211 -15.67 -45.77 -28.24
CA ASN A 211 -16.67 -46.27 -29.21
C ASN A 211 -16.15 -47.37 -30.14
N ASP A 212 -14.85 -47.67 -30.15
CA ASP A 212 -14.30 -48.81 -30.89
C ASP A 212 -14.64 -50.12 -30.15
N SER A 213 -15.41 -51.00 -30.80
CA SER A 213 -15.85 -52.28 -30.25
C SER A 213 -14.67 -53.20 -29.90
N THR A 214 -14.49 -53.53 -28.61
CA THR A 214 -13.46 -54.47 -28.15
C THR A 214 -13.85 -55.92 -28.48
N VAL A 215 -13.06 -56.62 -29.30
CA VAL A 215 -13.30 -58.04 -29.63
C VAL A 215 -12.60 -58.96 -28.60
N LEU A 216 -13.38 -59.72 -27.84
CA LEU A 216 -12.88 -60.75 -26.92
C LEU A 216 -12.94 -62.14 -27.59
N ARG A 217 -11.83 -62.89 -27.61
CA ARG A 217 -11.81 -64.31 -28.01
C ARG A 217 -11.87 -65.20 -26.77
N ILE A 218 -12.92 -66.00 -26.67
CA ILE A 218 -13.13 -66.94 -25.56
C ILE A 218 -13.37 -68.32 -26.16
N GLU A 219 -12.67 -69.34 -25.64
CA GLU A 219 -12.90 -70.74 -25.99
C GLU A 219 -13.82 -71.38 -24.95
N VAL A 220 -14.93 -71.98 -25.39
CA VAL A 220 -15.95 -72.54 -24.51
C VAL A 220 -16.15 -74.01 -24.82
N ILE A 221 -15.92 -74.86 -23.82
CA ILE A 221 -16.11 -76.32 -23.91
C ILE A 221 -17.38 -76.68 -23.14
N GLY A 222 -18.33 -77.33 -23.82
CA GLY A 222 -19.59 -77.75 -23.22
C GLY A 222 -20.36 -78.74 -24.08
N THR A 223 -21.44 -79.29 -23.53
CA THR A 223 -22.33 -80.18 -24.26
C THR A 223 -23.11 -79.43 -25.35
N LYS A 224 -23.62 -80.13 -26.38
CA LYS A 224 -24.40 -79.51 -27.48
C LYS A 224 -25.56 -78.65 -26.97
N LYS A 225 -26.22 -79.06 -25.88
CA LYS A 225 -27.35 -78.31 -25.28
C LYS A 225 -26.89 -77.02 -24.61
N GLN A 226 -25.73 -77.04 -23.93
CA GLN A 226 -25.16 -75.86 -23.26
C GLN A 226 -24.64 -74.83 -24.27
N LEU A 227 -23.98 -75.29 -25.34
CA LEU A 227 -23.50 -74.38 -26.39
C LEU A 227 -24.66 -73.71 -27.14
N LYS A 228 -25.77 -74.42 -27.38
CA LYS A 228 -26.97 -73.82 -27.96
C LYS A 228 -27.57 -72.73 -27.04
N LEU A 229 -27.65 -72.99 -25.74
CA LEU A 229 -28.16 -72.03 -24.77
C LEU A 229 -27.30 -70.74 -24.70
N LEU A 230 -25.98 -70.88 -24.82
CA LEU A 230 -25.06 -69.74 -24.88
C LEU A 230 -25.28 -68.91 -26.14
N MET A 231 -25.50 -69.54 -27.28
CA MET A 231 -25.71 -68.86 -28.55
C MET A 231 -27.03 -68.08 -28.55
N ASP A 232 -28.11 -68.71 -28.07
CA ASP A 232 -29.41 -68.06 -27.91
C ASP A 232 -29.32 -66.84 -26.96
N PHE A 233 -28.50 -66.92 -25.91
CA PHE A 233 -28.23 -65.81 -25.00
C PHE A 233 -27.49 -64.66 -25.70
N LEU A 234 -26.43 -64.95 -26.46
CA LEU A 234 -25.65 -63.93 -27.17
C LEU A 234 -26.50 -63.21 -28.23
N GLU A 235 -27.33 -63.94 -28.99
CA GLU A 235 -28.24 -63.35 -29.99
C GLU A 235 -29.32 -62.48 -29.33
N LYS A 236 -29.93 -62.97 -28.24
CA LYS A 236 -30.96 -62.22 -27.50
C LYS A 236 -30.44 -60.89 -26.98
N HIS A 237 -29.17 -60.82 -26.61
CA HIS A 237 -28.52 -59.61 -26.11
C HIS A 237 -27.75 -58.83 -27.20
N GLN A 238 -27.95 -59.17 -28.48
CA GLN A 238 -27.36 -58.49 -29.64
C GLN A 238 -25.82 -58.45 -29.67
N TYR A 239 -25.16 -59.42 -29.04
CA TYR A 239 -23.72 -59.58 -29.15
C TYR A 239 -23.35 -60.24 -30.48
N LEU A 240 -22.41 -59.65 -31.21
CA LEU A 240 -21.84 -60.26 -32.41
C LEU A 240 -20.86 -61.37 -31.99
N TYR A 241 -21.05 -62.58 -32.52
CA TYR A 241 -20.15 -63.70 -32.28
C TYR A 241 -19.82 -64.44 -33.59
N LYS A 242 -18.70 -65.16 -33.59
CA LYS A 242 -18.30 -66.02 -34.70
C LYS A 242 -17.84 -67.37 -34.15
N ARG A 243 -18.41 -68.46 -34.64
CA ARG A 243 -17.94 -69.82 -34.35
C ARG A 243 -16.70 -70.10 -35.20
N ILE A 244 -15.60 -70.46 -34.56
CA ILE A 244 -14.37 -70.95 -35.21
C ILE A 244 -14.46 -72.47 -35.26
#